data_AF-A0A3D2GS20-F1
#
_entry.id   AF-A0A3D2GS20-F1
#
_cell.length_a   1.000
_cell.length_b   1.000
_cell.length_c   1.000
_cell.angle_alpha   90.00
_cell.angle_beta   90.00
_cell.angle_gamma   90.00
#
_symmetry.space_group_name_H-M   'P 1'
#
loop_
_entity.id
_entity.type
_entity.pdbx_description
1 polymer ?
#
loop_
_entity_poly.entity_id
_entity_poly.type
_entity_poly.pdbx_seq_one_letter_code
_entity_poly.pdbx_strand_id
1 'polypeptide(L)'
;MIIRRIRRLVIRTMLALAVIGGVMFMTVRADAAEIRQRVVVEGDQVTLGDLFDGISTEQLEQKVSPAPAPGRRAVFDYRTLGRLARAYRVSWQPASTLDRVIIERAANILDSAVIEQELVKAITADMSGDAGDLDVTLDNRAANIALPVDIEPSIAVTRLNHDPISGRFTATVVAPAYGDSVYETTLTGRSIPIVNVPVLAEPMRKGDIISERDIVMIKMPAERMTADVLINEADLVGMTPRRAVSANTPVRDSDVNEPIVVERGAPVTIRLNHGSIALTAKGRAMDNAARGDVLRVMNVSSNRVVDAIAIGPNSVEIALP
;
A
#
# COMPACT_ATOMS: atom_id res chain seq x y z
N MET A 1 5.02 -111.25 50.44
CA MET A 1 4.53 -111.24 49.04
C MET A 1 4.71 -109.81 48.54
N ILE A 2 5.84 -109.50 47.91
CA ILE A 2 5.96 -109.58 46.44
C ILE A 2 5.06 -108.47 45.85
N ILE A 3 5.61 -107.28 45.59
CA ILE A 3 6.30 -106.91 44.33
C ILE A 3 5.35 -106.04 43.48
N ARG A 4 5.83 -104.81 43.18
CA ARG A 4 5.66 -104.08 41.90
C ARG A 4 4.23 -103.65 41.53
N ARG A 5 3.94 -102.61 40.78
CA ARG A 5 4.66 -101.59 39.97
C ARG A 5 3.51 -100.62 39.61
N ILE A 6 3.69 -99.30 39.72
CA ILE A 6 4.09 -98.43 38.61
C ILE A 6 3.25 -98.63 37.33
N ARG A 7 2.74 -97.50 36.82
CA ARG A 7 2.07 -97.24 35.53
C ARG A 7 0.57 -97.55 35.45
N ARG A 8 -0.24 -96.50 35.64
CA ARG A 8 -1.13 -95.98 34.58
C ARG A 8 -1.33 -94.48 34.78
N LEU A 9 -0.49 -93.75 34.06
CA LEU A 9 -0.70 -92.39 33.60
C LEU A 9 -2.02 -92.35 32.77
N VAL A 10 -2.57 -91.14 32.64
CA VAL A 10 -3.40 -90.64 31.51
C VAL A 10 -4.90 -90.43 31.81
N ILE A 11 -5.22 -89.12 31.92
CA ILE A 11 -6.49 -88.45 31.60
C ILE A 11 -7.62 -88.55 32.64
N ARG A 12 -7.69 -87.53 33.50
CA ARG A 12 -8.84 -86.59 33.56
C ARG A 12 -8.61 -85.50 34.62
N THR A 13 -9.16 -84.32 34.31
CA THR A 13 -9.45 -83.18 35.20
C THR A 13 -8.29 -82.30 35.68
N MET A 14 -7.94 -81.33 34.83
CA MET A 14 -7.70 -79.93 35.25
C MET A 14 -8.79 -79.47 36.22
N LEU A 15 -8.45 -78.97 37.40
CA LEU A 15 -9.05 -77.78 37.99
C LEU A 15 -8.34 -77.36 39.29
N ALA A 16 -8.14 -76.05 39.43
CA ALA A 16 -7.99 -75.32 40.69
C ALA A 16 -6.68 -75.46 41.47
N LEU A 17 -5.59 -74.97 40.86
CA LEU A 17 -4.57 -74.21 41.60
C LEU A 17 -4.86 -72.71 41.38
N ALA A 18 -4.62 -71.88 42.39
CA ALA A 18 -4.72 -70.41 42.42
C ALA A 18 -6.07 -69.80 42.87
N VAL A 19 -6.40 -70.00 44.15
CA VAL A 19 -7.10 -68.98 44.94
C VAL A 19 -6.02 -68.18 45.69
N ILE A 20 -5.33 -67.31 44.96
CA ILE A 20 -4.70 -66.11 45.52
C ILE A 20 -5.48 -64.99 44.87
N GLY A 21 -6.49 -64.50 45.59
CA GLY A 21 -7.24 -63.31 45.23
C GLY A 21 -6.32 -62.11 45.31
N GLY A 22 -5.51 -61.92 44.26
CA GLY A 22 -4.93 -60.63 43.94
C GLY A 22 -6.08 -59.74 43.49
N VAL A 23 -6.60 -58.93 44.41
CA VAL A 23 -7.27 -57.70 44.02
C VAL A 23 -6.19 -56.86 43.34
N MET A 24 -6.10 -57.02 42.02
CA MET A 24 -5.31 -56.17 41.16
C MET A 24 -6.01 -54.81 41.20
N PHE A 25 -5.64 -53.99 42.18
CA PHE A 25 -5.89 -52.56 42.08
C PHE A 25 -5.10 -52.09 40.86
N MET A 26 -5.76 -52.07 39.69
CA MET A 26 -5.40 -51.11 38.65
C MET A 26 -5.63 -49.75 39.29
N THR A 27 -4.63 -49.23 39.98
CA THR A 27 -4.54 -47.80 40.23
C THR A 27 -4.38 -47.17 38.86
N VAL A 28 -5.51 -46.83 38.23
CA VAL A 28 -5.52 -45.77 37.24
C VAL A 28 -4.94 -44.58 37.99
N ARG A 29 -3.70 -44.19 37.66
CA ARG A 29 -3.24 -42.85 38.01
C ARG A 29 -4.22 -41.93 37.31
N ALA A 30 -5.19 -41.42 38.05
CA ALA A 30 -5.91 -40.25 37.64
C ALA A 30 -4.88 -39.13 37.75
N ASP A 31 -4.10 -38.93 36.69
CA ASP A 31 -3.34 -37.69 36.59
C ASP A 31 -4.37 -36.58 36.71
N ALA A 32 -4.16 -35.71 37.70
CA ALA A 32 -5.00 -34.54 37.86
C ALA A 32 -4.88 -33.75 36.54
N ALA A 33 -6.02 -33.43 35.94
CA ALA A 33 -5.99 -32.63 34.73
C ALA A 33 -5.27 -31.32 35.04
N GLU A 34 -4.46 -30.81 34.12
CA GLU A 34 -3.72 -29.56 34.30
C GLU A 34 -4.27 -28.50 33.34
N ILE A 35 -4.07 -27.21 33.63
CA ILE A 35 -4.48 -26.14 32.72
C ILE A 35 -3.32 -25.71 31.82
N ARG A 36 -3.65 -25.43 30.57
CA ARG A 36 -2.70 -24.79 29.64
C ARG A 36 -2.58 -23.30 29.95
N GLN A 37 -1.41 -22.71 29.81
CA GLN A 37 -1.23 -21.27 30.11
C GLN A 37 -1.57 -20.36 28.94
N ARG A 38 -1.12 -20.75 27.74
CA ARG A 38 -1.36 -20.02 26.49
C ARG A 38 -1.54 -21.02 25.37
N VAL A 39 -2.61 -20.86 24.60
CA VAL A 39 -2.93 -21.73 23.46
C VAL A 39 -3.32 -20.86 22.27
N VAL A 40 -2.87 -21.27 21.09
CA VAL A 40 -3.27 -20.67 19.82
C VAL A 40 -4.24 -21.63 19.15
N VAL A 41 -5.42 -21.13 18.79
CA VAL A 41 -6.47 -21.91 18.12
C VAL A 41 -6.69 -21.38 16.70
N GLU A 42 -6.91 -22.28 15.74
CA GLU A 42 -7.18 -21.90 14.35
C GLU A 42 -8.68 -21.76 14.08
N GLY A 43 -9.49 -22.66 14.67
CA GLY A 43 -10.94 -22.73 14.47
C GLY A 43 -11.73 -21.60 15.14
N ASP A 44 -13.04 -21.59 14.86
CA ASP A 44 -14.01 -20.65 15.42
C ASP A 44 -14.54 -21.05 16.80
N GLN A 45 -14.17 -22.23 17.31
CA GLN A 45 -14.58 -22.78 18.59
C GLN A 45 -13.37 -23.12 19.46
N VAL A 46 -13.49 -22.85 20.75
CA VAL A 46 -12.59 -23.35 21.79
C VAL A 46 -13.12 -24.69 22.27
N THR A 47 -12.25 -25.68 22.33
CA THR A 47 -12.53 -27.03 22.83
C THR A 47 -12.02 -27.21 24.25
N LEU A 48 -12.46 -28.27 24.92
CA LEU A 48 -12.00 -28.59 26.26
C LEU A 48 -10.52 -28.98 26.27
N GLY A 49 -10.02 -29.60 25.20
CA GLY A 49 -8.59 -29.92 25.02
C GLY A 49 -7.69 -28.69 24.88
N ASP A 50 -8.24 -27.56 24.43
CA ASP A 50 -7.50 -26.29 24.39
C ASP A 50 -7.27 -25.70 25.79
N LEU A 51 -8.07 -26.11 26.78
CA LEU A 51 -8.04 -25.56 28.14
C LEU A 51 -7.33 -26.49 29.13
N PHE A 52 -7.56 -27.80 29.01
CA PHE A 52 -7.11 -28.80 29.97
C PHE A 52 -6.29 -29.91 29.32
N ASP A 53 -5.19 -30.29 29.99
CA ASP A 53 -4.39 -31.48 29.70
C ASP A 53 -4.78 -32.64 30.62
N GLY A 54 -4.44 -33.88 30.23
CA GLY A 54 -4.75 -35.08 31.02
C GLY A 54 -6.22 -35.50 31.00
N ILE A 55 -7.01 -35.03 30.03
CA ILE A 55 -8.42 -35.41 29.81
C ILE A 55 -8.56 -36.56 28.80
N SER A 56 -9.75 -37.19 28.75
CA SER A 56 -9.99 -38.31 27.81
C SER A 56 -10.05 -37.85 26.36
N THR A 57 -9.80 -38.75 25.41
CA THR A 57 -9.87 -38.45 23.97
C THR A 57 -11.26 -37.96 23.54
N GLU A 58 -12.33 -38.50 24.15
CA GLU A 58 -13.71 -38.06 23.90
C GLU A 58 -13.99 -36.63 24.40
N GLN A 59 -13.26 -36.20 25.44
CA GLN A 59 -13.38 -34.87 26.02
C GLN A 59 -12.62 -33.82 25.20
N LEU A 60 -11.52 -34.20 24.52
CA LEU A 60 -10.66 -33.27 23.77
C LEU A 60 -11.44 -32.42 22.76
N GLU A 61 -12.37 -33.02 22.01
CA GLU A 61 -13.09 -32.34 20.92
C GLU A 61 -14.38 -31.63 21.38
N GLN A 62 -14.71 -31.67 22.68
CA GLN A 62 -15.93 -31.06 23.19
C GLN A 62 -15.83 -29.53 23.13
N LYS A 63 -16.73 -28.92 22.34
CA LYS A 63 -16.82 -27.47 22.18
C LYS A 63 -17.39 -26.83 23.45
N VAL A 64 -16.70 -25.81 23.97
CA VAL A 64 -17.06 -25.16 25.23
C VAL A 64 -17.43 -23.69 25.09
N SER A 65 -16.91 -23.01 24.07
CA SER A 65 -17.14 -21.58 23.82
C SER A 65 -16.76 -21.22 22.38
N PRO A 66 -17.34 -20.17 21.80
CA PRO A 66 -16.78 -19.52 20.62
C PRO A 66 -15.34 -19.02 20.89
N ALA A 67 -14.48 -19.15 19.90
CA ALA A 67 -13.14 -18.55 19.89
C ALA A 67 -13.23 -17.02 19.77
N PRO A 68 -12.21 -16.27 20.24
CA PRO A 68 -12.16 -14.83 20.00
C PRO A 68 -12.15 -14.51 18.50
N ALA A 69 -12.27 -13.23 18.13
CA ALA A 69 -12.03 -12.83 16.75
C ALA A 69 -10.58 -13.16 16.33
N PRO A 70 -10.30 -13.43 15.04
CA PRO A 70 -8.95 -13.67 14.53
C PRO A 70 -7.96 -12.58 14.99
N GLY A 71 -6.78 -13.00 15.45
CA GLY A 71 -5.74 -12.11 16.00
C GLY A 71 -6.09 -11.50 17.36
N ARG A 72 -7.24 -11.83 17.95
CA ARG A 72 -7.65 -11.40 19.29
C ARG A 72 -7.41 -12.51 20.31
N ARG A 73 -7.44 -12.09 21.57
CA ARG A 73 -7.23 -12.93 22.74
C ARG A 73 -8.48 -12.98 23.61
N ALA A 74 -8.75 -14.15 24.17
CA ALA A 74 -9.72 -14.36 25.23
C ALA A 74 -9.00 -14.92 26.46
N VAL A 75 -9.49 -14.57 27.65
CA VAL A 75 -8.94 -15.07 28.92
C VAL A 75 -10.01 -15.89 29.61
N PHE A 76 -9.69 -17.15 29.88
CA PHE A 76 -10.49 -18.04 30.71
C PHE A 76 -9.90 -17.99 32.12
N ASP A 77 -10.55 -17.25 33.01
CA ASP A 77 -10.13 -17.11 34.40
C ASP A 77 -10.45 -18.36 35.24
N TYR A 78 -9.88 -18.42 36.44
CA TYR A 78 -10.05 -19.54 37.37
C TYR A 78 -11.53 -19.89 37.65
N ARG A 79 -12.44 -18.89 37.65
CA ARG A 79 -13.87 -19.11 37.87
C ARG A 79 -14.51 -19.82 36.68
N THR A 80 -14.19 -19.37 35.47
CA THR A 80 -14.70 -19.95 34.24
C THR A 80 -14.16 -21.36 34.04
N LEU A 81 -12.85 -21.55 34.22
CA LEU A 81 -12.21 -22.87 34.18
C LEU A 81 -12.83 -23.81 35.22
N GLY A 82 -13.06 -23.34 36.45
CA GLY A 82 -13.65 -24.16 37.51
C GLY A 82 -15.11 -24.54 37.25
N ARG A 83 -15.87 -23.70 36.51
CA ARG A 83 -17.22 -24.06 36.04
C ARG A 83 -17.17 -25.10 34.92
N LEU A 84 -16.29 -24.90 33.94
CA LEU A 84 -16.13 -25.83 32.81
C LEU A 84 -15.66 -27.21 33.30
N ALA A 85 -14.65 -27.26 34.18
CA ALA A 85 -14.16 -28.52 34.72
C ALA A 85 -15.26 -29.33 35.43
N ARG A 86 -16.11 -28.68 36.23
CA ARG A 86 -17.25 -29.35 36.88
C ARG A 86 -18.33 -29.78 35.89
N ALA A 87 -18.66 -28.94 34.92
CA ALA A 87 -19.70 -29.23 33.92
C ALA A 87 -19.33 -30.45 33.07
N TYR A 88 -18.05 -30.55 32.66
CA TYR A 88 -17.53 -31.61 31.80
C TYR A 88 -16.85 -32.75 32.57
N ARG A 89 -16.93 -32.75 33.92
CA ARG A 89 -16.35 -33.76 34.81
C ARG A 89 -14.84 -33.97 34.62
N VAL A 90 -14.12 -32.88 34.40
CA VAL A 90 -12.65 -32.84 34.37
C VAL A 90 -12.13 -32.79 35.79
N SER A 91 -11.15 -33.64 36.11
CA SER A 91 -10.50 -33.75 37.41
C SER A 91 -9.49 -32.61 37.65
N TRP A 92 -9.94 -31.36 37.57
CA TRP A 92 -9.15 -30.15 37.86
C TRP A 92 -9.88 -29.24 38.84
N GLN A 93 -9.12 -28.60 39.73
CA GLN A 93 -9.59 -27.55 40.63
C GLN A 93 -8.59 -26.39 40.62
N PRO A 94 -9.05 -25.13 40.74
CA PRO A 94 -8.14 -24.00 40.84
C PRO A 94 -7.21 -24.13 42.04
N ALA A 95 -5.90 -24.05 41.80
CA ALA A 95 -4.90 -23.95 42.84
C ALA A 95 -4.80 -22.51 43.37
N SER A 96 -5.11 -21.52 42.52
CA SER A 96 -5.05 -20.10 42.86
C SER A 96 -6.06 -19.27 42.06
N THR A 97 -6.37 -18.06 42.55
CA THR A 97 -7.14 -17.06 41.78
C THR A 97 -6.38 -16.51 40.57
N LEU A 98 -5.08 -16.78 40.48
CA LEU A 98 -4.22 -16.39 39.35
C LEU A 98 -4.30 -17.37 38.17
N ASP A 99 -4.91 -18.55 38.37
CA ASP A 99 -5.05 -19.56 37.34
C ASP A 99 -5.88 -19.02 36.17
N ARG A 100 -5.29 -19.09 34.98
CA ARG A 100 -5.93 -18.62 33.74
C ARG A 100 -5.36 -19.33 32.53
N VAL A 101 -6.19 -19.49 31.52
CA VAL A 101 -5.78 -19.89 30.18
C VAL A 101 -6.01 -18.71 29.24
N ILE A 102 -4.96 -18.33 28.50
CA ILE A 102 -5.06 -17.30 27.46
C ILE A 102 -5.19 -18.01 26.11
N ILE A 103 -6.33 -17.84 25.46
CA ILE A 103 -6.58 -18.32 24.10
C ILE A 103 -6.34 -17.17 23.14
N GLU A 104 -5.49 -17.40 22.13
CA GLU A 104 -5.29 -16.50 21.00
C GLU A 104 -5.80 -17.19 19.73
N ARG A 105 -6.62 -16.49 18.92
CA ARG A 105 -7.03 -17.06 17.64
C ARG A 105 -6.02 -16.69 16.57
N ALA A 106 -5.44 -17.70 15.94
CA ALA A 106 -4.52 -17.54 14.82
C ALA A 106 -5.19 -16.70 13.71
N ALA A 107 -4.39 -15.88 13.02
CA ALA A 107 -4.88 -15.06 11.93
C ALA A 107 -3.80 -14.75 10.90
N ASN A 108 -4.23 -14.67 9.65
CA ASN A 108 -3.51 -14.00 8.58
C ASN A 108 -3.77 -12.49 8.69
N ILE A 109 -2.72 -11.69 8.83
CA ILE A 109 -2.83 -10.24 8.98
C ILE A 109 -2.56 -9.58 7.63
N LEU A 110 -3.55 -8.84 7.13
CA LEU A 110 -3.36 -7.85 6.08
C LEU A 110 -2.85 -6.58 6.73
N ASP A 111 -1.59 -6.25 6.45
CA ASP A 111 -0.95 -5.03 6.94
C ASP A 111 -1.40 -3.79 6.16
N SER A 112 -1.05 -2.62 6.69
CA SER A 112 -1.38 -1.34 6.06
C SER A 112 -0.78 -1.18 4.66
N ALA A 113 0.38 -1.79 4.38
CA ALA A 113 1.05 -1.65 3.09
C ALA A 113 0.27 -2.36 1.97
N VAL A 114 -0.24 -3.56 2.24
CA VAL A 114 -1.11 -4.28 1.29
C VAL A 114 -2.42 -3.51 1.09
N ILE A 115 -3.01 -2.98 2.17
CA ILE A 115 -4.23 -2.19 2.10
C ILE A 115 -4.03 -0.90 1.27
N GLU A 116 -2.93 -0.19 1.50
CA GLU A 116 -2.57 1.03 0.76
C GLU A 116 -2.37 0.73 -0.73
N GLN A 117 -1.70 -0.38 -1.09
CA GLN A 117 -1.54 -0.79 -2.49
C GLN A 117 -2.87 -1.04 -3.20
N GLU A 118 -3.82 -1.72 -2.55
CA GLU A 118 -5.15 -1.94 -3.13
C GLU A 118 -5.97 -0.65 -3.24
N LEU A 119 -5.82 0.26 -2.27
CA LEU A 119 -6.43 1.60 -2.36
C LEU A 119 -5.83 2.43 -3.48
N VAL A 120 -4.50 2.40 -3.69
CA VAL A 120 -3.85 3.05 -4.83
C VAL A 120 -4.45 2.54 -6.14
N LYS A 121 -4.56 1.23 -6.33
CA LYS A 121 -5.16 0.64 -7.53
C LYS A 121 -6.60 1.10 -7.74
N ALA A 122 -7.42 1.09 -6.68
CA ALA A 122 -8.82 1.50 -6.75
C ALA A 122 -9.00 2.99 -7.06
N ILE A 123 -8.21 3.86 -6.41
CA ILE A 123 -8.26 5.32 -6.64
C ILE A 123 -7.74 5.67 -8.03
N THR A 124 -6.65 5.04 -8.47
CA THR A 124 -6.13 5.18 -9.83
C THR A 124 -7.15 4.74 -10.87
N ALA A 125 -7.91 3.66 -10.64
CA ALA A 125 -8.94 3.21 -11.58
C ALA A 125 -10.15 4.17 -11.66
N ASP A 126 -10.48 4.87 -10.56
CA ASP A 126 -11.55 5.87 -10.51
C ASP A 126 -11.16 7.16 -11.24
N MET A 127 -9.91 7.59 -11.09
CA MET A 127 -9.32 8.68 -11.87
C MET A 127 -9.11 8.20 -13.31
N SER A 128 -10.05 8.47 -14.22
CA SER A 128 -10.09 7.97 -15.61
C SER A 128 -8.94 8.44 -16.55
N GLY A 129 -7.69 8.49 -16.09
CA GLY A 129 -6.52 8.96 -16.84
C GLY A 129 -5.21 8.29 -16.39
N ASP A 130 -4.10 8.79 -16.93
CA ASP A 130 -2.74 8.42 -16.53
C ASP A 130 -2.49 8.91 -15.11
N ALA A 131 -3.01 8.17 -14.14
CA ALA A 131 -2.74 8.40 -12.74
C ALA A 131 -1.26 8.14 -12.55
N GLY A 132 -0.47 9.20 -12.58
CA GLY A 132 0.91 9.16 -12.11
C GLY A 132 0.97 8.51 -10.71
N ASP A 133 2.18 8.26 -10.23
CA ASP A 133 2.37 7.66 -8.92
C ASP A 133 1.49 8.35 -7.86
N LEU A 134 0.77 7.57 -7.05
CA LEU A 134 -0.14 8.10 -6.03
C LEU A 134 0.43 7.77 -4.66
N ASP A 135 0.58 8.78 -3.81
CA ASP A 135 0.87 8.56 -2.39
C ASP A 135 -0.45 8.49 -1.63
N VAL A 136 -0.76 7.32 -1.07
CA VAL A 136 -1.97 7.09 -0.27
C VAL A 136 -1.57 6.93 1.18
N THR A 137 -2.14 7.76 2.04
CA THR A 137 -1.97 7.67 3.48
C THR A 137 -3.31 7.51 4.17
N LEU A 138 -3.44 6.46 4.98
CA LEU A 138 -4.60 6.24 5.84
C LEU A 138 -4.58 7.18 7.05
N ASP A 139 -5.76 7.66 7.46
CA ASP A 139 -5.90 8.42 8.71
C ASP A 139 -5.51 7.54 9.93
N ASN A 140 -5.86 6.25 9.88
CA ASN A 140 -5.38 5.24 10.82
C ASN A 140 -4.23 4.42 10.20
N ARG A 141 -2.99 4.84 10.43
CA ARG A 141 -1.79 4.16 9.89
C ARG A 141 -1.55 2.77 10.46
N ALA A 142 -2.20 2.40 11.56
CA ALA A 142 -2.14 1.07 12.15
C ALA A 142 -3.34 0.19 11.77
N ALA A 143 -4.05 0.55 10.69
CA ALA A 143 -5.16 -0.25 10.18
C ALA A 143 -4.63 -1.59 9.66
N ASN A 144 -5.01 -2.66 10.35
CA ASN A 144 -4.72 -4.03 9.98
C ASN A 144 -6.02 -4.83 9.97
N ILE A 145 -6.16 -5.75 9.03
CA ILE A 145 -7.31 -6.66 8.97
C ILE A 145 -6.82 -8.06 9.29
N ALA A 146 -7.39 -8.67 10.32
CA ALA A 146 -7.06 -10.03 10.74
C ALA A 146 -8.10 -10.99 10.19
N LEU A 147 -7.66 -11.93 9.34
CA LEU A 147 -8.49 -12.98 8.75
C LEU A 147 -8.17 -14.33 9.40
N PRO A 148 -9.15 -15.25 9.51
CA PRO A 148 -8.90 -16.64 9.85
C PRO A 148 -7.79 -17.27 8.98
N VAL A 149 -7.02 -18.22 9.52
CA VAL A 149 -5.88 -18.83 8.82
C VAL A 149 -6.29 -19.72 7.64
N ASP A 150 -7.52 -20.22 7.65
CA ASP A 150 -8.14 -21.01 6.58
C ASP A 150 -8.63 -20.16 5.41
N ILE A 151 -8.63 -18.82 5.56
CA ILE A 151 -9.01 -17.86 4.52
C ILE A 151 -7.75 -17.23 3.92
N GLU A 152 -7.64 -17.30 2.60
CA GLU A 152 -6.56 -16.64 1.87
C GLU A 152 -6.66 -15.10 2.05
N PRO A 153 -5.58 -14.45 2.51
CA PRO A 153 -5.63 -13.03 2.83
C PRO A 153 -5.79 -12.20 1.56
N SER A 154 -6.97 -11.61 1.40
CA SER A 154 -7.31 -10.76 0.27
C SER A 154 -8.25 -9.64 0.70
N ILE A 155 -8.23 -8.53 -0.04
CA ILE A 155 -9.06 -7.35 0.22
C ILE A 155 -9.59 -6.80 -1.09
N ALA A 156 -10.83 -6.33 -1.09
CA ALA A 156 -11.42 -5.62 -2.22
C ALA A 156 -12.05 -4.30 -1.76
N VAL A 157 -11.90 -3.27 -2.59
CA VAL A 157 -12.59 -1.99 -2.40
C VAL A 157 -13.96 -2.09 -3.08
N THR A 158 -15.04 -2.10 -2.31
CA THR A 158 -16.41 -2.23 -2.83
C THR A 158 -17.08 -0.90 -3.11
N ARG A 159 -16.71 0.12 -2.34
CA ARG A 159 -17.18 1.50 -2.53
C ARG A 159 -16.01 2.43 -2.34
N LEU A 160 -15.85 3.37 -3.26
CA LEU A 160 -14.88 4.44 -3.15
C LEU A 160 -15.59 5.77 -3.38
N ASN A 161 -15.36 6.72 -2.49
CA ASN A 161 -15.66 8.12 -2.69
C ASN A 161 -14.35 8.89 -2.54
N HIS A 162 -13.89 9.51 -3.61
CA HIS A 162 -12.63 10.22 -3.68
C HIS A 162 -12.88 11.63 -4.22
N ASP A 163 -12.38 12.63 -3.50
CA ASP A 163 -12.39 14.03 -3.92
C ASP A 163 -10.98 14.40 -4.45
N PRO A 164 -10.81 14.58 -5.77
CA PRO A 164 -9.50 14.86 -6.37
C PRO A 164 -8.96 16.25 -6.01
N ILE A 165 -9.81 17.18 -5.52
CA ILE A 165 -9.39 18.54 -5.17
C ILE A 165 -8.75 18.54 -3.78
N SER A 166 -9.44 17.98 -2.79
CA SER A 166 -8.91 17.90 -1.41
C SER A 166 -7.95 16.72 -1.20
N GLY A 167 -7.96 15.77 -2.13
CA GLY A 167 -7.27 14.49 -2.03
C GLY A 167 -7.87 13.60 -0.94
N ARG A 168 -9.06 13.89 -0.41
CA ARG A 168 -9.69 13.06 0.63
C ARG A 168 -10.40 11.89 0.01
N PHE A 169 -10.31 10.73 0.63
CA PHE A 169 -11.11 9.58 0.24
C PHE A 169 -11.77 8.89 1.44
N THR A 170 -12.87 8.21 1.14
CA THR A 170 -13.54 7.25 2.01
C THR A 170 -13.79 5.99 1.19
N ALA A 171 -13.26 4.87 1.64
CA ALA A 171 -13.34 3.59 0.97
C ALA A 171 -14.00 2.55 1.89
N THR A 172 -15.01 1.86 1.40
CA THR A 172 -15.50 0.63 2.05
C THR A 172 -14.70 -0.54 1.49
N VAL A 173 -14.08 -1.30 2.37
CA VAL A 173 -13.28 -2.46 2.02
C VAL A 173 -13.87 -3.72 2.65
N VAL A 174 -13.80 -4.83 1.90
CA VAL A 174 -14.21 -6.14 2.36
C VAL A 174 -13.05 -7.12 2.33
N ALA A 175 -13.06 -8.07 3.26
CA ALA A 175 -12.06 -9.13 3.36
C ALA A 175 -12.72 -10.46 3.79
N PRO A 176 -12.46 -11.59 3.10
CA PRO A 176 -11.68 -11.70 1.86
C PRO A 176 -12.33 -10.98 0.66
N ALA A 177 -11.53 -10.75 -0.38
CA ALA A 177 -11.95 -10.11 -1.64
C ALA A 177 -12.95 -10.96 -2.43
N TYR A 178 -12.82 -12.29 -2.34
CA TYR A 178 -13.61 -13.26 -3.09
C TYR A 178 -14.29 -14.24 -2.13
N GLY A 179 -15.50 -14.69 -2.52
CA GLY A 179 -16.32 -15.55 -1.68
C GLY A 179 -17.16 -14.78 -0.67
N ASP A 180 -17.52 -15.43 0.44
CA ASP A 180 -18.30 -14.80 1.50
C ASP A 180 -17.38 -13.88 2.32
N SER A 181 -17.52 -12.57 2.12
CA SER A 181 -16.77 -11.58 2.89
C SER A 181 -17.17 -11.64 4.37
N VAL A 182 -16.17 -11.82 5.23
CA VAL A 182 -16.37 -11.97 6.69
C VAL A 182 -16.21 -10.64 7.41
N TYR A 183 -15.50 -9.68 6.78
CA TYR A 183 -15.23 -8.37 7.34
C TYR A 183 -15.56 -7.27 6.33
N GLU A 184 -16.25 -6.25 6.80
CA GLU A 184 -16.48 -4.99 6.09
C GLU A 184 -16.03 -3.85 7.01
N THR A 185 -15.19 -2.95 6.50
CA THR A 185 -14.77 -1.77 7.25
C THR A 185 -14.63 -0.56 6.34
N THR A 186 -14.73 0.62 6.93
CA THR A 186 -14.55 1.89 6.23
C THR A 186 -13.19 2.46 6.57
N LEU A 187 -12.40 2.72 5.54
CA LEU A 187 -11.10 3.37 5.62
C LEU A 187 -11.22 4.79 5.09
N THR A 188 -10.57 5.72 5.77
CA THR A 188 -10.47 7.12 5.36
C THR A 188 -9.00 7.50 5.28
N GLY A 189 -8.69 8.46 4.42
CA GLY A 189 -7.33 8.92 4.26
C GLY A 189 -7.20 10.05 3.26
N ARG A 190 -5.97 10.25 2.81
CA ARG A 190 -5.62 11.17 1.74
C ARG A 190 -4.83 10.48 0.64
N SER A 191 -5.10 10.87 -0.59
CA SER A 191 -4.39 10.52 -1.82
C SER A 191 -3.76 11.80 -2.38
N ILE A 192 -2.44 11.77 -2.58
CA ILE A 192 -1.70 12.88 -3.14
C ILE A 192 -1.03 12.40 -4.43
N PRO A 193 -1.37 12.98 -5.59
CA PRO A 193 -0.68 12.68 -6.84
C PRO A 193 0.80 13.07 -6.73
N ILE A 194 1.67 12.19 -7.19
CA ILE A 194 3.09 12.45 -7.38
C ILE A 194 3.28 12.75 -8.86
N VAL A 195 3.82 13.94 -9.12
CA VAL A 195 4.07 14.44 -10.47
C VAL A 195 5.57 14.39 -10.72
N ASN A 196 5.96 14.01 -11.95
CA ASN A 196 7.33 14.16 -12.40
C ASN A 196 7.54 15.61 -12.84
N VAL A 197 8.43 16.32 -12.16
CA VAL A 197 8.68 17.74 -12.39
C VAL A 197 10.11 17.92 -12.92
N PRO A 198 10.31 18.66 -14.02
CA PRO A 198 11.65 18.98 -14.50
C PRO A 198 12.33 19.99 -13.58
N VAL A 199 13.58 19.70 -13.22
CA VAL A 199 14.44 20.57 -12.43
C VAL A 199 15.81 20.68 -13.07
N LEU A 200 16.54 21.75 -12.76
CA LEU A 200 17.91 21.90 -13.23
C LEU A 200 18.85 20.94 -12.48
N ALA A 201 19.69 20.22 -13.22
CA ALA A 201 20.72 19.32 -12.69
C ALA A 201 21.80 20.09 -11.92
N GLU A 202 22.16 21.27 -12.42
CA GLU A 202 23.18 22.15 -11.87
C GLU A 202 22.65 23.59 -11.73
N PRO A 203 23.23 24.42 -10.84
CA PRO A 203 22.81 25.81 -10.71
C PRO A 203 23.16 26.60 -11.98
N MET A 204 22.19 27.33 -12.53
CA MET A 204 22.37 28.15 -13.72
C MET A 204 22.26 29.65 -13.39
N ARG A 205 23.03 30.47 -14.10
CA ARG A 205 23.08 31.91 -13.93
C ARG A 205 22.12 32.59 -14.91
N LYS A 206 21.87 33.87 -14.64
CA LYS A 206 21.14 34.73 -15.59
C LYS A 206 21.86 34.74 -16.93
N GLY A 207 21.14 34.44 -18.00
CA GLY A 207 21.66 34.46 -19.37
C GLY A 207 22.12 33.11 -19.91
N ASP A 208 22.25 32.08 -19.07
CA ASP A 208 22.62 30.74 -19.53
C ASP A 208 21.44 30.08 -20.27
N ILE A 209 21.71 29.36 -21.35
CA ILE A 209 20.66 28.65 -22.11
C ILE A 209 20.46 27.27 -21.51
N ILE A 210 19.24 26.96 -21.09
CA ILE A 210 18.87 25.64 -20.57
C ILE A 210 18.81 24.66 -21.75
N SER A 211 19.58 23.58 -21.68
CA SER A 211 19.53 22.48 -22.65
C SER A 211 18.94 21.21 -22.04
N GLU A 212 18.51 20.25 -22.86
CA GLU A 212 17.92 18.97 -22.39
C GLU A 212 18.79 18.27 -21.34
N ARG A 213 20.12 18.24 -21.54
CA ARG A 213 21.09 17.64 -20.61
C ARG A 213 21.18 18.32 -19.25
N ASP A 214 20.69 19.55 -19.13
CA ASP A 214 20.69 20.32 -17.88
C ASP A 214 19.42 20.05 -17.07
N ILE A 215 18.48 19.27 -17.60
CA ILE A 215 17.18 18.97 -16.98
C ILE A 215 17.18 17.54 -16.45
N VAL A 216 16.65 17.37 -15.24
CA VAL A 216 16.40 16.07 -14.60
C VAL A 216 14.97 16.05 -14.10
N MET A 217 14.29 14.91 -14.24
CA MET A 217 12.94 14.73 -13.70
C MET A 217 13.01 14.24 -12.25
N ILE A 218 12.31 14.93 -11.35
CA ILE A 218 12.15 14.48 -9.95
C ILE A 218 10.69 14.22 -9.63
N LYS A 219 10.44 13.22 -8.79
CA LYS A 219 9.12 12.92 -8.25
C LYS A 219 8.80 13.86 -7.09
N MET A 220 7.68 14.58 -7.18
CA MET A 220 7.25 15.50 -6.14
C MET A 220 5.74 15.38 -5.89
N PRO A 221 5.27 15.47 -4.62
CA PRO A 221 3.84 15.59 -4.33
C PRO A 221 3.25 16.84 -4.98
N ALA A 222 2.11 16.69 -5.65
CA ALA A 222 1.41 17.78 -6.34
C ALA A 222 1.07 18.97 -5.42
N GLU A 223 0.85 18.71 -4.13
CA GLU A 223 0.59 19.76 -3.13
C GLU A 223 1.74 20.76 -2.96
N ARG A 224 2.98 20.36 -3.27
CA ARG A 224 4.15 21.24 -3.22
C ARG A 224 4.31 22.07 -4.49
N MET A 225 3.52 21.79 -5.52
CA MET A 225 3.58 22.50 -6.79
C MET A 225 2.70 23.75 -6.73
N THR A 226 3.20 24.82 -7.33
CA THR A 226 2.39 26.01 -7.61
C THR A 226 2.01 26.04 -9.09
N ALA A 227 0.93 26.75 -9.42
CA ALA A 227 0.37 26.74 -10.78
C ALA A 227 1.31 27.30 -11.87
N ASP A 228 2.36 28.03 -11.48
CA ASP A 228 3.39 28.62 -12.35
C ASP A 228 4.60 27.70 -12.57
N VAL A 229 4.64 26.50 -11.97
CA VAL A 229 5.73 25.54 -12.19
C VAL A 229 5.61 24.90 -13.57
N LEU A 230 6.71 24.88 -14.31
CA LEU A 230 6.79 24.20 -15.60
C LEU A 230 6.88 22.68 -15.36
N ILE A 231 5.96 21.93 -15.97
CA ILE A 231 5.81 20.47 -15.74
C ILE A 231 6.31 19.60 -16.89
N ASN A 232 6.54 20.19 -18.07
CA ASN A 232 7.11 19.49 -19.22
C ASN A 232 8.54 19.94 -19.45
N GLU A 233 9.43 18.97 -19.68
CA GLU A 233 10.83 19.24 -20.03
C GLU A 233 10.95 20.12 -21.29
N ALA A 234 10.12 19.85 -22.30
CA ALA A 234 10.11 20.59 -23.56
C ALA A 234 9.83 22.11 -23.39
N ASP A 235 9.13 22.49 -22.32
CA ASP A 235 8.84 23.89 -22.03
C ASP A 235 10.06 24.62 -21.46
N LEU A 236 11.06 23.91 -20.91
CA LEU A 236 12.28 24.50 -20.36
C LEU A 236 13.43 24.60 -21.36
N VAL A 237 13.44 23.74 -22.38
CA VAL A 237 14.54 23.68 -23.34
C VAL A 237 14.62 24.96 -24.16
N GLY A 238 15.81 25.56 -24.21
CA GLY A 238 16.08 26.82 -24.89
C GLY A 238 15.72 28.07 -24.08
N MET A 239 15.01 27.93 -22.95
CA MET A 239 14.73 29.05 -22.07
C MET A 239 16.00 29.55 -21.37
N THR A 240 15.94 30.78 -20.88
CA THR A 240 17.09 31.44 -20.23
C THR A 240 16.69 31.99 -18.85
N PRO A 241 17.37 31.64 -17.75
CA PRO A 241 17.04 32.14 -16.43
C PRO A 241 17.08 33.67 -16.35
N ARG A 242 16.04 34.28 -15.75
CA ARG A 242 15.98 35.72 -15.42
C ARG A 242 16.89 36.08 -14.27
N ARG A 243 17.13 35.13 -13.36
CA ARG A 243 17.97 35.20 -12.17
C ARG A 243 18.75 33.91 -12.00
N ALA A 244 19.67 33.85 -11.04
CA ALA A 244 20.31 32.58 -10.71
C ALA A 244 19.26 31.59 -10.17
N VAL A 245 19.20 30.39 -10.74
CA VAL A 245 18.30 29.30 -10.34
C VAL A 245 19.14 28.18 -9.77
N SER A 246 18.72 27.64 -8.63
CA SER A 246 19.44 26.56 -7.95
C SER A 246 19.10 25.21 -8.57
N ALA A 247 20.05 24.28 -8.49
CA ALA A 247 19.80 22.88 -8.86
C ALA A 247 18.69 22.26 -8.02
N ASN A 248 18.06 21.20 -8.54
CA ASN A 248 17.05 20.37 -7.87
C ASN A 248 15.83 21.15 -7.35
N THR A 249 15.56 22.33 -7.89
CA THR A 249 14.41 23.16 -7.53
C THR A 249 13.46 23.26 -8.72
N PRO A 250 12.13 23.09 -8.53
CA PRO A 250 11.15 23.31 -9.58
C PRO A 250 11.30 24.69 -10.21
N VAL A 251 11.41 24.73 -11.53
CA VAL A 251 11.55 25.98 -12.28
C VAL A 251 10.17 26.54 -12.56
N ARG A 252 9.95 27.80 -12.20
CA ARG A 252 8.71 28.52 -12.47
C ARG A 252 8.83 29.27 -13.79
N ASP A 253 7.71 29.49 -14.47
CA ASP A 253 7.63 30.34 -15.65
C ASP A 253 8.20 31.75 -15.36
N SER A 254 7.93 32.28 -14.16
CA SER A 254 8.47 33.57 -13.70
C SER A 254 9.99 33.61 -13.50
N ASP A 255 10.68 32.47 -13.44
CA ASP A 255 12.13 32.38 -13.26
C ASP A 255 12.90 32.43 -14.58
N VAL A 256 12.22 32.26 -15.71
CA VAL A 256 12.83 32.06 -17.03
C VAL A 256 12.28 33.03 -18.06
N ASN A 257 13.07 33.32 -19.09
CA ASN A 257 12.64 34.02 -20.29
C ASN A 257 12.45 32.99 -21.40
N GLU A 258 11.51 33.31 -22.30
CA GLU A 258 11.33 32.54 -23.51
C GLU A 258 12.61 32.47 -24.36
N PRO A 259 12.80 31.38 -25.13
CA PRO A 259 13.94 31.23 -26.01
C PRO A 259 13.99 32.36 -27.05
N ILE A 260 15.18 32.90 -27.28
CA ILE A 260 15.40 33.87 -28.38
C ILE A 260 15.26 33.12 -29.71
N VAL A 261 14.25 33.47 -30.49
CA VAL A 261 14.01 32.89 -31.83
C VAL A 261 14.60 33.74 -32.95
N VAL A 262 14.92 35.01 -32.66
CA VAL A 262 15.61 35.91 -33.58
C VAL A 262 16.75 36.60 -32.84
N GLU A 263 17.98 36.33 -33.29
CA GLU A 263 19.18 36.98 -32.77
C GLU A 263 19.46 38.30 -33.48
N ARG A 264 20.03 39.27 -32.75
CA ARG A 264 20.50 40.55 -33.29
C ARG A 264 21.54 40.30 -34.38
N GLY A 265 21.31 40.91 -35.54
CA GLY A 265 22.17 40.80 -36.71
C GLY A 265 21.85 39.59 -37.60
N ALA A 266 20.98 38.68 -37.15
CA ALA A 266 20.56 37.52 -37.95
C ALA A 266 19.79 37.97 -39.20
N PRO A 267 19.98 37.27 -40.35
CA PRO A 267 19.14 37.45 -41.51
C PRO A 267 17.73 36.93 -41.21
N VAL A 268 16.71 37.76 -41.43
CA VAL A 268 15.32 37.41 -41.16
C VAL A 268 14.44 37.56 -42.40
N THR A 269 13.37 36.78 -42.47
CA THR A 269 12.33 36.95 -43.48
C THR A 269 11.19 37.78 -42.89
N ILE A 270 11.02 38.98 -43.41
CA ILE A 270 9.94 39.90 -43.08
C ILE A 270 8.70 39.47 -43.87
N ARG A 271 7.62 39.16 -43.17
CA ARG A 271 6.29 38.91 -43.74
C ARG A 271 5.39 40.10 -43.46
N LEU A 272 4.58 40.46 -44.43
CA LEU A 272 3.52 41.44 -44.29
C LEU A 272 2.27 40.85 -44.91
N ASN A 273 1.24 40.64 -44.10
CA ASN A 273 -0.06 40.18 -44.56
C ASN A 273 -1.08 41.32 -44.37
N HIS A 274 -1.75 41.73 -45.45
CA HIS A 274 -2.83 42.72 -45.38
C HIS A 274 -3.94 42.35 -46.37
N GLY A 275 -5.07 41.87 -45.85
CA GLY A 275 -6.16 41.33 -46.67
C GLY A 275 -5.70 40.14 -47.51
N SER A 276 -5.80 40.23 -48.83
CA SER A 276 -5.34 39.21 -49.79
C SER A 276 -3.89 39.37 -50.23
N ILE A 277 -3.18 40.39 -49.74
CA ILE A 277 -1.79 40.67 -50.13
C ILE A 277 -0.83 40.08 -49.09
N ALA A 278 0.06 39.20 -49.55
CA ALA A 278 1.17 38.66 -48.77
C ALA A 278 2.49 39.09 -49.41
N LEU A 279 3.27 39.92 -48.70
CA LEU A 279 4.59 40.36 -49.13
C LEU A 279 5.67 39.73 -48.27
N THR A 280 6.77 39.36 -48.91
CA THR A 280 7.97 38.85 -48.23
C THR A 280 9.19 39.69 -48.62
N ALA A 281 10.02 40.01 -47.65
CA ALA A 281 11.26 40.74 -47.86
C ALA A 281 12.38 40.17 -46.98
N LYS A 282 13.63 40.32 -47.42
CA LYS A 282 14.79 39.99 -46.60
C LYS A 282 15.15 41.16 -45.70
N GLY A 283 15.33 40.87 -44.42
CA GLY A 283 15.71 41.81 -43.39
C GLY A 283 16.94 41.36 -42.62
N ARG A 284 17.43 42.26 -41.77
CA ARG A 284 18.40 41.96 -40.72
C ARG A 284 17.84 42.44 -39.39
N ALA A 285 17.78 41.55 -38.41
CA ALA A 285 17.31 41.89 -37.07
C ALA A 285 18.27 42.88 -36.39
N MET A 286 17.73 43.89 -35.71
CA MET A 286 18.52 44.91 -35.00
C MET A 286 18.58 44.65 -33.49
N ASP A 287 17.61 43.92 -32.96
CA ASP A 287 17.49 43.54 -31.55
C ASP A 287 17.27 42.00 -31.44
N ASN A 288 17.50 41.44 -30.25
CA ASN A 288 17.11 40.05 -29.94
C ASN A 288 15.61 40.00 -29.64
N ALA A 289 14.94 38.92 -30.04
CA ALA A 289 13.52 38.71 -29.72
C ALA A 289 13.19 37.25 -29.47
N ALA A 290 12.40 37.01 -28.43
CA ALA A 290 11.65 35.77 -28.28
C ALA A 290 10.42 35.78 -29.20
N ARG A 291 9.71 34.66 -29.27
CA ARG A 291 8.49 34.57 -30.08
C ARG A 291 7.44 35.53 -29.51
N GLY A 292 6.78 36.31 -30.36
CA GLY A 292 5.78 37.29 -29.96
C GLY A 292 6.35 38.64 -29.53
N ASP A 293 7.66 38.75 -29.29
CA ASP A 293 8.31 40.02 -28.97
C ASP A 293 8.37 40.94 -30.19
N VAL A 294 8.24 42.25 -29.93
CA VAL A 294 8.48 43.31 -30.92
C VAL A 294 9.98 43.56 -31.04
N LEU A 295 10.49 43.57 -32.28
CA LEU A 295 11.87 43.92 -32.59
C LEU A 295 11.97 44.86 -33.79
N ARG A 296 13.06 45.61 -33.84
CA ARG A 296 13.42 46.40 -35.01
C ARG A 296 14.13 45.54 -36.03
N VAL A 297 13.74 45.69 -37.30
CA VAL A 297 14.33 44.96 -38.42
C VAL A 297 14.66 45.93 -39.54
N MET A 298 15.88 45.86 -40.05
CA MET A 298 16.30 46.64 -41.22
C MET A 298 16.01 45.85 -42.50
N ASN A 299 15.19 46.40 -43.39
CA ASN A 299 14.98 45.83 -44.70
C ASN A 299 16.22 46.06 -45.57
N VAL A 300 16.80 44.97 -46.09
CA VAL A 300 18.08 45.00 -46.82
C VAL A 300 17.96 45.68 -48.19
N SER A 301 16.77 45.67 -48.81
CA SER A 301 16.57 46.29 -50.13
C SER A 301 16.33 47.79 -50.08
N SER A 302 15.70 48.27 -49.00
CA SER A 302 15.32 49.69 -48.86
C SER A 302 16.11 50.46 -47.79
N ASN A 303 16.95 49.77 -47.00
CA ASN A 303 17.64 50.30 -45.83
C ASN A 303 16.73 51.00 -44.81
N ARG A 304 15.43 50.68 -44.80
CA ARG A 304 14.47 51.19 -43.81
C ARG A 304 14.38 50.25 -42.62
N VAL A 305 14.32 50.82 -41.42
CA VAL A 305 14.05 50.09 -40.18
C VAL A 305 12.55 50.10 -39.92
N VAL A 306 12.00 48.94 -39.61
CA VAL A 306 10.57 48.73 -39.30
C VAL A 306 10.45 47.92 -38.02
N ASP A 307 9.40 48.18 -37.26
CA ASP A 307 9.02 47.34 -36.12
C ASP A 307 8.25 46.12 -36.63
N ALA A 308 8.64 44.96 -36.14
CA ALA A 308 8.01 43.68 -36.48
C ALA A 308 7.85 42.84 -35.21
N ILE A 309 7.05 41.79 -35.29
CA ILE A 309 6.86 40.79 -34.24
C ILE A 309 7.57 39.51 -34.67
N ALA A 310 8.38 38.91 -33.81
CA ALA A 310 9.01 37.64 -34.11
C ALA A 310 7.99 36.49 -34.08
N ILE A 311 7.79 35.80 -35.20
CA ILE A 311 6.78 34.73 -35.33
C ILE A 311 7.41 33.33 -35.37
N GLY A 312 8.74 33.24 -35.44
CA GLY A 312 9.48 31.98 -35.44
C GLY A 312 10.96 32.17 -35.76
N PRO A 313 11.73 31.07 -35.91
CA PRO A 313 13.15 31.14 -36.20
C PRO A 313 13.44 31.96 -37.45
N ASN A 314 14.17 33.07 -37.28
CA ASN A 314 14.51 34.00 -38.35
C ASN A 314 13.31 34.51 -39.18
N SER A 315 12.10 34.55 -38.61
CA SER A 315 10.89 35.03 -39.29
C SER A 315 10.14 36.04 -38.44
N VAL A 316 9.77 37.16 -39.07
CA VAL A 316 9.16 38.31 -38.41
C VAL A 316 7.97 38.79 -39.22
N GLU A 317 6.94 39.31 -38.57
CA GLU A 317 5.74 39.85 -39.19
C GLU A 317 5.54 41.32 -38.81
N ILE A 318 5.29 42.18 -39.80
CA ILE A 318 4.98 43.59 -39.53
C ILE A 318 3.50 43.70 -39.13
N ALA A 319 3.24 44.22 -37.94
CA ALA A 319 1.90 44.67 -37.57
C ALA A 319 1.64 46.03 -38.22
N LEU A 320 0.66 46.10 -39.12
CA LEU A 320 0.19 47.39 -39.63
C LEU A 320 -0.64 48.08 -38.53
N PRO A 321 -0.45 49.40 -38.31
CA PRO A 321 -1.31 50.18 -37.43
C PRO A 321 -2.74 50.30 -37.96
#